data_AF-A0A7K1BL57-F1
#
_entry.id   AF-A0A7K1BL57-F1
#
_cell.length_a   1.000
_cell.length_b   1.000
_cell.length_c   1.000
_cell.angle_alpha   90.00
_cell.angle_beta   90.00
_cell.angle_gamma   90.00
#
_symmetry.space_group_name_H-M   'P 1'
#
loop_
_entity.id
_entity.type
_entity.pdbx_description
1 polymer ?
#
loop_
_entity_poly.entity_id
_entity_poly.type
_entity_poly.pdbx_seq_one_letter_code
_entity_poly.pdbx_strand_id
1 'polypeptide(L)'
;DLTAGTWSNVYAGANWHEREAREMFGFSFDGHPNMINLYLPADFVGHPLRKDFPLLARRVRPWPGIVDVEPMPGVADEEGEGE
;
A
#
# COMPACT_ATOMS: atom_id res chain seq x y z
N ASP A 1 12.15 0.88 16.71
CA ASP A 1 11.26 -0.01 17.46
C ASP A 1 9.81 0.29 17.04
N LEU A 2 8.95 -0.71 16.88
CA LEU A 2 7.54 -0.54 16.43
C LEU A 2 6.57 -0.52 17.63
N THR A 3 7.06 -0.02 18.75
CA THR A 3 6.38 0.01 20.06
C THR A 3 5.92 1.43 20.38
N ALA A 4 4.70 1.56 20.86
CA ALA A 4 4.11 2.83 21.30
C ALA A 4 3.30 2.63 22.59
N GLY A 5 3.19 3.66 23.42
CA GLY A 5 2.30 3.62 24.58
C GLY A 5 0.83 3.73 24.17
N THR A 6 -0.07 3.03 24.86
CA THR A 6 -1.51 3.17 24.64
C THR A 6 -2.04 4.53 25.12
N TRP A 7 -2.98 5.10 24.36
CA TRP A 7 -3.77 6.27 24.73
C TRP A 7 -5.22 5.90 25.08
N SER A 8 -5.57 4.62 25.09
CA SER A 8 -6.94 4.16 25.36
C SER A 8 -7.46 4.58 26.74
N ASN A 9 -6.56 4.83 27.70
CA ASN A 9 -6.92 5.28 29.05
C ASN A 9 -7.37 6.75 29.09
N VAL A 10 -6.93 7.56 28.12
CA VAL A 10 -7.33 8.97 27.98
C VAL A 10 -8.49 9.10 27.00
N TYR A 11 -8.38 8.40 25.86
CA TYR A 11 -9.34 8.44 24.78
C TYR A 11 -9.91 7.04 24.53
N ALA A 12 -11.13 6.79 24.98
CA ALA A 12 -11.80 5.50 24.77
C ALA A 12 -11.88 5.12 23.27
N GLY A 13 -12.01 6.10 22.37
CA GLY A 13 -12.03 5.90 20.92
C GLY A 13 -10.70 5.40 20.33
N ALA A 14 -9.58 5.61 21.02
CA ALA A 14 -8.28 5.09 20.58
C ALA A 14 -8.22 3.55 20.61
N ASN A 15 -9.13 2.90 21.35
CA ASN A 15 -9.10 1.45 21.50
C ASN A 15 -9.17 0.71 20.15
N TRP A 16 -10.10 1.09 19.28
CA TRP A 16 -10.23 0.48 17.95
C TRP A 16 -9.09 0.84 17.01
N HIS A 17 -8.63 2.09 17.03
CA HIS A 17 -7.54 2.54 16.17
C HIS A 17 -6.21 1.87 16.50
N GLU A 18 -5.92 1.63 17.78
CA GLU A 18 -4.71 0.90 18.20
C GLU A 18 -4.75 -0.57 17.75
N ARG A 19 -5.94 -1.22 17.83
CA ARG A 19 -6.13 -2.59 17.33
C ARG A 19 -5.97 -2.67 15.81
N GLU A 20 -6.57 -1.73 15.08
CA GLU A 20 -6.42 -1.60 13.63
C GLU A 20 -4.96 -1.36 13.22
N ALA A 21 -4.26 -0.45 13.88
CA ALA A 21 -2.87 -0.14 13.58
C ALA A 21 -1.95 -1.33 13.84
N ARG A 22 -2.19 -2.09 14.92
CA ARG A 22 -1.49 -3.36 15.18
C ARG A 22 -1.71 -4.36 14.06
N GLU A 23 -2.96 -4.57 13.68
CA GLU A 23 -3.34 -5.59 12.70
C GLU A 23 -2.85 -5.23 11.29
N MET A 24 -2.99 -3.98 10.88
CA MET A 24 -2.72 -3.55 9.51
C MET A 24 -1.28 -3.12 9.25
N PHE A 25 -0.56 -2.67 10.29
CA PHE A 25 0.82 -2.16 10.17
C PHE A 25 1.84 -2.86 11.08
N GLY A 26 1.39 -3.68 12.04
CA GLY A 26 2.28 -4.42 12.94
C GLY A 26 2.87 -3.60 14.09
N PHE A 27 2.17 -2.55 14.53
CA PHE A 27 2.54 -1.83 15.76
C PHE A 27 2.22 -2.65 17.01
N SER A 28 3.04 -2.51 18.05
CA SER A 28 2.78 -3.05 19.39
C SER A 28 2.44 -1.91 20.35
N PHE A 29 1.38 -2.07 21.14
CA PHE A 29 0.91 -1.06 22.09
C PHE A 29 1.05 -1.56 23.52
N ASP A 30 1.88 -0.88 24.31
CA ASP A 30 2.09 -1.22 25.72
C ASP A 30 0.94 -0.70 26.57
N GLY A 31 0.36 -1.58 27.40
CA GLY A 31 -0.72 -1.26 28.33
C GLY A 31 -2.13 -1.28 27.74
N HIS A 32 -2.30 -1.69 26.48
CA HIS A 32 -3.60 -1.76 25.84
C HIS A 32 -4.48 -2.91 26.43
N PRO A 33 -5.75 -2.66 26.81
CA PRO A 33 -6.55 -3.61 27.58
C PRO A 33 -7.06 -4.82 26.79
N ASN A 34 -7.24 -4.73 25.46
CA ASN A 34 -7.79 -5.84 24.67
C ASN A 34 -7.22 -5.93 23.26
N MET A 35 -6.02 -6.51 23.18
CA MET A 35 -5.25 -6.57 21.94
C MET A 35 -5.63 -7.81 21.11
N ILE A 36 -6.83 -7.79 20.54
CA ILE A 36 -7.35 -8.81 19.61
C ILE A 36 -7.52 -8.24 18.19
N ASN A 37 -7.35 -9.09 17.19
CA ASN A 37 -7.57 -8.74 15.77
C ASN A 37 -9.01 -8.27 15.56
N LEU A 38 -9.22 -7.31 14.66
CA LEU A 38 -10.52 -6.68 14.45
C LEU A 38 -11.12 -7.06 13.09
N TYR A 39 -10.32 -7.03 12.02
CA TYR A 39 -10.79 -7.18 10.64
C TYR A 39 -10.33 -8.47 9.97
N LEU A 40 -9.11 -8.93 10.24
CA LEU A 40 -8.49 -10.05 9.55
C LEU A 40 -8.86 -11.37 10.22
N PRO A 41 -9.04 -12.45 9.44
CA PRO A 41 -9.17 -13.79 9.98
C PRO A 41 -8.00 -14.17 10.89
N ALA A 42 -8.22 -15.05 11.86
CA ALA A 42 -7.20 -15.49 12.81
C ALA A 42 -5.97 -16.14 12.13
N ASP A 43 -6.19 -16.81 10.99
CA ASP A 43 -5.14 -17.49 10.22
C ASP A 43 -4.40 -16.56 9.24
N PHE A 44 -4.75 -15.28 9.19
CA PHE A 44 -4.12 -14.34 8.27
C PHE A 44 -2.69 -14.00 8.71
N VAL A 45 -1.74 -14.16 7.79
CA VAL A 45 -0.32 -13.88 8.03
C VAL A 45 0.08 -12.61 7.28
N GLY A 46 0.51 -11.60 8.03
CA GLY A 46 1.08 -10.36 7.50
C GLY A 46 0.25 -9.11 7.84
N HIS A 47 0.61 -8.00 7.20
CA HIS A 47 0.08 -6.66 7.48
C HIS A 47 -0.30 -5.96 6.17
N PRO A 48 -1.57 -6.01 5.73
CA PRO A 48 -1.98 -5.63 4.38
C PRO A 48 -1.68 -4.18 3.98
N LEU A 49 -1.67 -3.26 4.95
CA LEU A 49 -1.45 -1.83 4.68
C LEU A 49 0.03 -1.43 4.68
N ARG A 50 0.95 -2.37 4.96
CA ARG A 50 2.37 -2.08 4.78
C ARG A 50 2.75 -2.03 3.30
N LYS A 51 3.73 -1.18 2.99
CA LYS A 51 4.20 -0.96 1.61
C LYS A 51 4.94 -2.17 1.02
N ASP A 52 5.52 -3.01 1.87
CA ASP A 52 6.17 -4.26 1.51
C ASP A 52 5.18 -5.41 1.25
N PHE A 53 3.91 -5.27 1.64
CA PHE A 53 2.92 -6.32 1.45
C PHE A 53 2.52 -6.44 -0.03
N PRO A 54 2.61 -7.64 -0.64
CA PRO A 54 2.33 -7.82 -2.06
C PRO A 54 0.83 -7.65 -2.35
N LEU A 55 0.47 -6.54 -2.99
CA LEU A 55 -0.89 -6.31 -3.47
C LEU A 55 -1.13 -7.12 -4.75
N LEU A 56 -1.75 -8.30 -4.60
CA LEU A 56 -2.15 -9.16 -5.73
C LEU A 56 -3.00 -8.43 -6.79
N ALA A 57 -3.72 -7.37 -6.39
CA ALA A 57 -4.56 -6.56 -7.26
C ALA A 57 -3.78 -5.66 -8.25
N ARG A 58 -2.47 -5.45 -8.06
CA ARG A 58 -1.62 -4.68 -8.99
C ARG A 58 -0.98 -5.55 -10.07
N ARG A 59 -1.61 -6.65 -10.45
CA ARG A 59 -1.29 -7.28 -11.74
C ARG A 59 -1.78 -6.33 -12.83
N VAL A 60 -0.92 -5.40 -13.22
CA VAL A 60 -1.13 -4.51 -14.37
C VAL A 60 -1.51 -5.41 -15.53
N ARG A 61 -2.77 -5.31 -15.98
CA ARG A 61 -3.09 -5.89 -17.27
C ARG A 61 -2.35 -5.03 -18.29
N PRO A 62 -1.49 -5.62 -19.15
CA PRO A 62 -0.95 -4.85 -20.25
C PRO A 62 -2.13 -4.30 -21.05
N TRP A 63 -2.05 -3.02 -21.42
CA TRP A 63 -3.08 -2.43 -22.25
C TRP A 63 -3.12 -3.20 -23.59
N PRO A 64 -4.30 -3.65 -24.06
CA PRO A 64 -4.39 -4.64 -25.13
C PRO A 64 -4.20 -4.08 -26.56
N GLY A 65 -4.03 -2.77 -26.73
CA GLY A 65 -3.89 -2.16 -28.04
C GLY A 65 -2.47 -1.72 -28.39
N ILE A 66 -2.32 -1.18 -29.61
CA ILE A 66 -1.11 -0.48 -30.08
C ILE A 66 -1.06 0.90 -29.43
N VAL A 67 -0.01 1.17 -28.64
CA VAL A 67 0.20 2.49 -28.05
C VAL A 67 0.50 3.42 -29.23
N ASP A 68 -0.46 4.29 -29.57
CA ASP A 68 -0.26 5.33 -30.59
C ASP A 68 0.74 6.35 -30.04
N VAL A 69 2.02 6.09 -30.27
CA VAL A 69 3.09 7.05 -30.05
C VAL A 69 3.14 7.92 -31.29
N GLU A 70 2.41 9.03 -31.28
CA GLU A 70 2.63 10.06 -32.29
C GLU A 70 4.07 10.60 -32.13
N PRO A 71 4.86 10.64 -33.22
CA PRO A 71 6.18 11.24 -33.17
C PRO A 71 6.03 12.72 -32.78
N MET A 72 6.91 13.20 -31.91
CA MET A 72 6.91 14.61 -31.54
C MET A 72 7.07 15.47 -32.80
N PRO A 73 6.18 16.44 -33.05
CA PRO A 73 6.29 17.32 -34.20
C PRO A 73 7.54 18.18 -34.00
N GLY A 74 8.57 17.97 -34.81
CA GLY A 74 9.78 18.80 -34.78
C GLY A 74 11.08 18.16 -35.25
N VAL A 75 11.14 16.84 -35.45
CA VAL A 75 12.26 16.23 -36.19
C VAL A 75 11.83 16.04 -37.63
N ALA A 76 11.92 17.12 -38.41
CA ALA A 76 11.85 17.03 -39.86
C ALA A 76 12.97 16.09 -40.32
N ASP A 77 12.60 15.12 -41.15
CA ASP A 77 13.47 14.13 -41.76
C ASP A 77 14.62 14.83 -42.54
N GLU A 78 15.82 14.89 -41.97
CA GLU A 78 17.06 15.14 -42.73
C GLU A 78 17.63 13.82 -43.23
N GLU A 79 16.89 13.07 -44.04
CA GLU A 79 17.45 12.01 -44.89
C GLU A 79 16.75 12.01 -46.25
N GLY A 80 17.21 12.93 -47.12
CA GLY A 80 17.02 12.85 -48.56
C GLY A 80 18.33 12.35 -49.18
N GLU A 81 18.34 11.08 -49.55
CA GLU A 81 19.39 10.36 -50.24
C GLU A 81 19.82 11.05 -51.55
N GLY A 82 21.09 10.81 -51.91
CA GLY A 82 21.66 11.31 -53.15
C GLY A 82 21.18 10.55 -54.38
N GLU A 83 21.08 11.29 -55.48
CA GLU A 83 21.48 10.91 -56.85
C GLU A 83 21.82 12.19 -57.64
#